data_AF-A0A945F528-F1
#
_entry.id   AF-A0A945F528-F1
#
_cell.length_a   1.000
_cell.length_b   1.000
_cell.length_c   1.000
_cell.angle_alpha   90.00
_cell.angle_beta   90.00
_cell.angle_gamma   90.00
#
_symmetry.space_group_name_H-M   'P 1'
#
loop_
_entity.id
_entity.type
_entity.pdbx_description
1 polymer ?
#
loop_
_entity_poly.entity_id
_entity_poly.type
_entity_poly.pdbx_seq_one_letter_code
_entity_poly.pdbx_strand_id
1 'polypeptide(L)'
;MDITWHGRSCFTIKGKRVTLVTNPNKEAGKLKGDVVLSSLEDPSEVDGVRKIFDWPGEYEVCEVPIVGFQAWTKSKSKEEEEKQVGDPTILFYFEVDGFKCLHLGDLGHVLTSDMVNEIGDVDILMIKCGSNSNLEA
;
A
#
# COMPACT_ATOMS: atom_id res chain seq x y z
N MET A 1 -2.69 4.84 17.59
CA MET A 1 -2.88 4.25 16.27
C MET A 1 -3.94 3.16 16.32
N ASP A 2 -4.96 3.27 15.47
CA ASP A 2 -5.96 2.24 15.21
C ASP A 2 -5.91 1.85 13.73
N ILE A 3 -5.95 0.55 13.42
CA ILE A 3 -5.97 0.04 12.04
C ILE A 3 -7.28 -0.69 11.80
N THR A 4 -8.01 -0.29 10.77
CA THR A 4 -9.26 -0.93 10.33
C THR A 4 -9.07 -1.49 8.93
N TRP A 5 -9.39 -2.78 8.74
CA TRP A 5 -9.39 -3.42 7.43
C TRP A 5 -10.79 -3.35 6.81
N HIS A 6 -10.86 -2.95 5.54
CA HIS A 6 -12.12 -2.78 4.79
C HIS A 6 -12.28 -3.79 3.64
N GLY A 7 -11.49 -4.86 3.63
CA GLY A 7 -11.47 -5.83 2.53
C GLY A 7 -10.42 -5.51 1.47
N ARG A 8 -10.03 -6.53 0.69
CA ARG A 8 -8.92 -6.47 -0.27
C ARG A 8 -7.66 -5.87 0.35
N SER A 9 -7.02 -4.94 -0.34
CA SER A 9 -5.85 -4.19 0.12
C SER A 9 -6.23 -2.87 0.80
N CYS A 10 -7.49 -2.65 1.20
CA CYS A 10 -7.92 -1.39 1.81
C CYS A 10 -7.82 -1.36 3.33
N PHE A 11 -7.10 -0.39 3.87
CA PHE A 11 -6.98 -0.14 5.29
C PHE A 11 -7.17 1.34 5.62
N THR A 12 -7.81 1.64 6.74
CA THR A 12 -7.76 2.96 7.38
C THR A 12 -6.82 2.88 8.57
N ILE A 13 -5.78 3.71 8.58
CA ILE A 13 -4.80 3.83 9.67
C ILE A 13 -5.01 5.20 10.31
N LYS A 14 -5.60 5.20 11.51
CA LYS A 14 -5.87 6.42 12.28
C LYS A 14 -4.74 6.65 13.28
N GLY A 15 -3.90 7.64 12.99
CA GLY A 15 -2.89 8.15 13.92
C GLY A 15 -3.41 9.29 14.79
N LYS A 16 -2.54 9.86 15.63
CA LYS A 16 -2.87 11.05 16.44
C LYS A 16 -3.03 12.32 15.60
N ARG A 17 -2.33 12.42 14.46
CA ARG A 17 -2.24 13.63 13.63
C ARG A 17 -2.89 13.51 12.26
N VAL A 18 -2.96 12.29 11.73
CA VAL A 18 -3.42 12.03 10.36
C VAL A 18 -4.19 10.71 10.32
N THR A 19 -5.21 10.66 9.47
CA THR A 19 -5.86 9.41 9.08
C THR A 19 -5.43 9.06 7.65
N LEU A 20 -4.68 7.97 7.50
CA LEU A 20 -4.28 7.42 6.20
C LEU A 20 -5.32 6.39 5.72
N VAL A 21 -5.59 6.37 4.43
CA VAL A 21 -6.38 5.31 3.77
C VAL A 21 -5.54 4.70 2.65
N THR A 22 -5.33 3.39 2.66
CA THR A 22 -4.63 2.68 1.58
C THR A 22 -5.63 2.04 0.63
N ASN A 23 -5.32 2.05 -0.68
CA ASN A 23 -6.08 1.39 -1.76
C ASN A 23 -7.60 1.37 -1.53
N PRO A 24 -8.25 2.55 -1.47
CA PRO A 24 -9.68 2.63 -1.21
C PRO A 24 -10.46 1.90 -2.29
N ASN A 25 -11.51 1.17 -1.90
CA ASN A 25 -12.30 0.39 -2.84
C ASN A 25 -13.80 0.60 -2.60
N LYS A 26 -14.60 0.38 -3.66
CA LYS A 26 -16.06 0.59 -3.63
C LYS A 26 -16.80 -0.27 -2.61
N GLU A 27 -16.29 -1.46 -2.29
CA GLU A 27 -16.92 -2.37 -1.31
C GLU A 27 -16.74 -1.89 0.13
N ALA A 28 -15.72 -1.07 0.39
CA ALA A 28 -15.50 -0.45 1.70
C ALA A 28 -16.59 0.58 2.06
N GLY A 29 -17.37 1.03 1.07
CA GLY A 29 -18.32 2.13 1.22
C GLY A 29 -17.61 3.48 1.37
N LYS A 30 -18.32 4.48 1.90
CA LYS A 30 -17.76 5.82 2.08
C LYS A 30 -16.72 5.83 3.19
N LEU A 31 -15.45 6.02 2.82
CA LEU A 31 -14.34 6.18 3.73
C LEU A 31 -14.09 7.65 4.05
N LYS A 32 -13.43 7.92 5.18
CA LYS A 32 -12.99 9.27 5.56
C LYS A 32 -11.52 9.22 5.95
N GLY A 33 -10.71 10.06 5.32
CA GLY A 33 -9.26 10.10 5.54
C GLY A 33 -8.69 11.45 5.16
N ASP A 34 -7.56 11.81 5.78
CA ASP A 34 -6.82 13.03 5.43
C ASP A 34 -5.90 12.79 4.23
N VAL A 35 -5.35 11.58 4.11
CA VAL A 35 -4.36 11.21 3.10
C VAL A 35 -4.71 9.85 2.51
N VAL A 36 -4.60 9.73 1.19
CA VAL A 36 -4.82 8.46 0.47
C VAL A 36 -3.50 7.99 -0.14
N LEU A 37 -3.16 6.74 0.11
CA LEU A 37 -2.07 6.01 -0.54
C LEU A 37 -2.70 5.04 -1.55
N SER A 38 -2.68 5.41 -2.83
CA SER A 38 -3.34 4.62 -3.87
C SER A 38 -2.32 4.03 -4.83
N SER A 39 -2.40 2.75 -5.09
CA SER A 39 -1.58 2.08 -6.09
C SER A 39 -2.36 1.87 -7.40
N LEU A 40 -3.35 0.98 -7.36
CA LEU A 40 -4.17 0.59 -8.53
C LEU A 40 -5.62 1.07 -8.43
N GLU A 41 -6.02 1.55 -7.26
CA GLU A 41 -7.41 1.84 -6.95
C GLU A 41 -7.76 3.32 -7.17
N ASP A 42 -9.05 3.61 -7.36
CA ASP A 42 -9.56 4.96 -7.53
C ASP A 42 -9.68 5.68 -6.17
N PRO A 43 -8.95 6.79 -5.94
CA PRO A 43 -8.97 7.50 -4.67
C PRO A 43 -10.28 8.27 -4.39
N SER A 44 -11.21 8.36 -5.35
CA SER A 44 -12.46 9.14 -5.22
C SER A 44 -13.46 8.59 -4.19
N GLU A 45 -13.25 7.37 -3.67
CA GLU A 45 -14.08 6.73 -2.66
C GLU A 45 -13.83 7.24 -1.21
N VAL A 46 -12.95 8.25 -1.06
CA VAL A 46 -12.56 8.80 0.25
C VAL A 46 -12.96 10.28 0.36
N ASP A 47 -13.72 10.60 1.41
CA ASP A 47 -14.09 11.97 1.76
C ASP A 47 -13.03 12.63 2.66
N GLY A 48 -12.86 13.95 2.52
CA GLY A 48 -11.99 14.75 3.39
C GLY A 48 -10.49 14.74 3.03
N VAL A 49 -10.16 14.20 1.85
CA VAL A 49 -8.78 14.02 1.39
C VAL A 49 -8.12 15.36 1.13
N ARG A 50 -6.95 15.55 1.75
CA ARG A 50 -6.07 16.71 1.55
C ARG A 50 -4.96 16.39 0.55
N LYS A 51 -4.50 15.13 0.55
CA LYS A 51 -3.39 14.68 -0.28
C LYS A 51 -3.60 13.24 -0.73
N ILE A 52 -3.28 12.99 -1.99
CA ILE A 52 -3.25 11.67 -2.60
C ILE A 52 -1.80 11.43 -3.03
N PHE A 53 -1.31 10.24 -2.73
CA PHE A 53 -0.03 9.72 -3.23
C PHE A 53 -0.32 8.48 -4.07
N ASP A 54 -0.10 8.62 -5.37
CA ASP A 54 -0.39 7.65 -6.42
C ASP A 54 0.79 7.44 -7.37
N TRP A 55 1.99 7.84 -6.92
CA TRP A 55 3.24 7.69 -7.66
C TRP A 55 4.36 7.25 -6.69
N PRO A 56 5.37 6.50 -7.15
CA PRO A 56 6.55 6.20 -6.34
C PRO A 56 7.35 7.47 -5.97
N GLY A 57 7.92 7.48 -4.77
CA GLY A 57 8.73 8.59 -4.28
C GLY A 57 8.71 8.72 -2.77
N GLU A 58 9.52 9.65 -2.27
CA GLU A 58 9.55 10.03 -0.86
C GLU A 58 8.62 11.21 -0.61
N TYR A 59 7.82 11.10 0.44
CA TYR A 59 6.81 12.08 0.82
C TYR A 59 6.82 12.29 2.33
N GLU A 60 6.32 13.45 2.74
CA GLU A 60 6.01 13.73 4.14
C GLU A 60 4.70 14.50 4.22
N VAL A 61 3.82 14.11 5.14
CA VAL A 61 2.56 14.81 5.40
C VAL A 61 2.24 14.75 6.88
N CYS A 62 1.96 15.91 7.50
CA CYS A 62 1.63 15.97 8.93
C CYS A 62 2.67 15.28 9.84
N GLU A 63 3.96 15.42 9.53
CA GLU A 63 5.10 14.76 10.22
C GLU A 63 5.08 13.22 10.11
N VAL A 64 4.37 12.66 9.12
CA VAL A 64 4.39 11.23 8.78
C VAL A 64 5.24 11.04 7.53
N PRO A 65 6.43 10.43 7.65
CA PRO A 65 7.24 10.07 6.49
C PRO A 65 6.58 8.89 5.76
N ILE A 66 6.56 8.95 4.43
CA ILE A 66 5.99 7.95 3.54
C ILE A 66 6.96 7.73 2.38
N VAL A 67 7.22 6.47 2.03
CA VAL A 67 8.02 6.09 0.86
C VAL A 67 7.20 5.14 -0.01
N GLY A 68 6.99 5.53 -1.27
CA GLY A 68 6.34 4.74 -2.30
C GLY A 68 7.37 4.05 -3.19
N PHE A 69 7.36 2.73 -3.26
CA PHE A 69 8.27 1.93 -4.08
C PHE A 69 7.56 1.41 -5.33
N GLN A 70 8.16 1.62 -6.50
CA GLN A 70 7.69 1.00 -7.74
C GLN A 70 7.86 -0.52 -7.67
N ALA A 71 6.79 -1.25 -7.93
CA ALA A 71 6.74 -2.70 -7.99
C ALA A 71 5.82 -3.18 -9.13
N TRP A 72 5.62 -4.50 -9.22
CA TRP A 72 4.81 -5.14 -10.27
C TRP A 72 3.86 -6.20 -9.70
N THR A 73 2.69 -6.35 -10.32
CA THR A 73 1.68 -7.35 -9.91
C THR A 73 2.00 -8.78 -10.36
N LYS A 74 3.08 -8.98 -11.11
CA LYS A 74 3.57 -10.30 -11.53
C LYS A 74 5.08 -10.38 -11.43
N SER A 75 5.60 -11.59 -11.23
CA SER A 75 7.01 -11.90 -11.45
C SER A 75 7.28 -12.11 -12.94
N LYS A 76 8.54 -11.89 -13.38
CA LYS A 76 8.96 -12.17 -14.77
C LYS A 76 8.63 -13.59 -15.22
N SER A 77 8.75 -14.58 -14.33
CA SER A 77 8.41 -15.97 -14.64
C SER A 77 6.91 -16.15 -14.95
N LYS A 78 6.02 -15.51 -14.16
CA LYS A 78 4.57 -15.54 -14.41
C LYS A 78 4.22 -14.77 -15.69
N GLU A 79 4.92 -13.67 -15.99
CA GLU A 79 4.73 -12.94 -17.25
C GLU A 79 5.03 -13.79 -18.49
N GLU A 80 6.12 -14.59 -18.44
CA GLU A 80 6.52 -15.49 -19.52
C GLU A 80 5.53 -16.66 -19.70
N GLU A 81 5.08 -17.27 -18.60
CA GLU A 81 4.13 -18.38 -18.60
C GLU A 81 2.76 -17.96 -19.15
N GLU A 82 2.24 -16.83 -18.65
CA GLU A 82 0.90 -16.34 -19.01
C GLU A 82 0.89 -15.47 -20.27
N LYS A 83 2.07 -15.11 -20.81
CA LYS A 83 2.27 -14.17 -21.93
C LYS A 83 1.57 -12.82 -21.70
N GLN A 84 1.58 -12.34 -20.46
CA GLN A 84 0.96 -11.09 -20.04
C GLN A 84 1.84 -10.38 -19.01
N VAL A 85 2.20 -9.13 -19.31
CA VAL A 85 3.00 -8.26 -18.42
C VAL A 85 2.20 -7.92 -17.15
N GLY A 86 2.87 -7.82 -16.01
CA GLY A 86 2.28 -7.33 -14.77
C GLY A 86 1.98 -5.83 -14.83
N ASP A 87 0.95 -5.40 -14.13
CA ASP A 87 0.64 -3.98 -13.99
C ASP A 87 1.63 -3.33 -12.99
N PRO A 88 2.02 -2.05 -13.21
CA PRO A 88 2.80 -1.32 -12.23
C PRO A 88 1.97 -1.11 -10.96
N THR A 89 2.56 -1.39 -9.80
CA THR A 89 1.93 -1.19 -8.49
C THR A 89 2.92 -0.50 -7.55
N ILE A 90 2.43 0.12 -6.48
CA ILE A 90 3.22 0.86 -5.50
C ILE A 90 3.09 0.19 -4.14
N LEU A 91 4.24 -0.06 -3.51
CA LEU A 91 4.31 -0.46 -2.10
C LEU A 91 4.50 0.81 -1.27
N PHE A 92 3.82 0.92 -0.14
CA PHE A 92 3.96 2.08 0.73
C PHE A 92 4.54 1.69 2.08
N TYR A 93 5.71 2.23 2.38
CA TYR A 93 6.26 2.28 3.73
C TYR A 93 5.89 3.60 4.38
N PHE A 94 5.47 3.60 5.64
CA PHE A 94 5.13 4.83 6.36
C PHE A 94 5.24 4.66 7.88
N GLU A 95 5.51 5.75 8.59
CA GLU A 95 5.64 5.74 10.05
C GLU A 95 4.53 6.56 10.73
N VAL A 96 3.62 5.89 11.44
CA VAL A 96 2.50 6.55 12.13
C VAL A 96 2.55 6.26 13.62
N ASP A 97 2.49 7.32 14.42
CA ASP A 97 2.56 7.25 15.90
C ASP A 97 3.79 6.46 16.42
N GLY A 98 4.90 6.43 15.66
CA GLY A 98 6.14 5.72 16.00
C GLY A 98 6.16 4.24 15.60
N PHE A 99 5.19 3.76 14.81
CA PHE A 99 5.18 2.42 14.26
C PHE A 99 5.51 2.43 12.76
N LYS A 100 6.47 1.59 12.37
CA LYS A 100 6.87 1.39 10.97
C LYS A 100 5.92 0.41 10.29
N CYS A 101 5.18 0.89 9.31
CA CYS A 101 4.17 0.14 8.59
C CYS A 101 4.62 -0.07 7.14
N LEU A 102 4.40 -1.28 6.61
CA LEU A 102 4.60 -1.58 5.20
C LEU A 102 3.32 -2.17 4.61
N HIS A 103 2.79 -1.52 3.58
CA HIS A 103 1.68 -2.01 2.78
C HIS A 103 2.18 -2.48 1.43
N LEU A 104 2.05 -3.78 1.16
CA LEU A 104 2.59 -4.41 -0.05
C LEU A 104 1.66 -4.33 -1.27
N GLY A 105 0.53 -3.64 -1.17
CA GLY A 105 -0.43 -3.53 -2.28
C GLY A 105 -0.74 -4.89 -2.89
N ASP A 106 -0.58 -4.96 -4.21
CA ASP A 106 -0.79 -6.16 -5.02
C ASP A 106 0.53 -6.70 -5.59
N LEU A 107 1.62 -6.63 -4.80
CA LEU A 107 2.93 -7.19 -5.14
C LEU A 107 2.83 -8.66 -5.56
N GLY A 108 3.26 -8.95 -6.80
CA GLY A 108 3.22 -10.31 -7.37
C GLY A 108 4.56 -11.02 -7.44
N HIS A 109 5.59 -10.48 -6.78
CA HIS A 109 6.93 -11.06 -6.75
C HIS A 109 7.57 -10.85 -5.37
N VAL A 110 8.66 -11.58 -5.08
CA VAL A 110 9.42 -11.34 -3.86
C VAL A 110 10.05 -9.94 -3.88
N LEU A 111 10.17 -9.29 -2.71
CA LEU A 111 10.89 -8.03 -2.60
C LEU A 111 12.34 -8.20 -3.09
N THR A 112 12.84 -7.22 -3.82
CA THR A 112 14.25 -7.20 -4.22
C THR A 112 15.13 -6.91 -3.02
N SER A 113 16.40 -7.34 -3.05
CA SER A 113 17.35 -7.03 -1.98
C SER A 113 17.47 -5.53 -1.73
N ASP A 114 17.40 -4.71 -2.79
CA ASP A 114 17.45 -3.25 -2.68
C ASP A 114 16.24 -2.70 -1.92
N MET A 115 15.03 -3.18 -2.25
CA MET A 115 13.81 -2.81 -1.50
C MET A 115 13.92 -3.22 -0.02
N VAL A 116 14.38 -4.44 0.26
CA VAL A 116 14.54 -4.92 1.65
C VAL A 116 15.53 -4.05 2.43
N ASN A 117 16.66 -3.69 1.80
CA ASN A 117 17.67 -2.84 2.43
C ASN A 117 17.15 -1.41 2.69
N GLU A 118 16.36 -0.86 1.78
CA GLU A 118 15.82 0.50 1.90
C GLU A 118 14.65 0.58 2.89
N ILE A 119 13.75 -0.41 2.89
CA ILE A 119 12.63 -0.51 3.83
C ILE A 119 13.14 -0.70 5.27
N GLY A 120 14.13 -1.58 5.47
CA GLY A 120 14.64 -1.92 6.79
C GLY A 120 13.61 -2.59 7.70
N ASP A 121 13.60 -2.23 8.98
CA ASP A 121 12.72 -2.85 9.98
C ASP A 121 11.25 -2.44 9.79
N VAL A 122 10.33 -3.40 9.95
CA VAL A 122 8.88 -3.20 9.86
C VAL A 122 8.20 -3.78 11.10
N ASP A 123 7.39 -2.97 11.77
CA ASP A 123 6.59 -3.41 12.92
C ASP A 123 5.26 -4.04 12.47
N ILE A 124 4.66 -3.48 11.42
CA ILE A 124 3.35 -3.91 10.91
C ILE A 124 3.42 -4.11 9.39
N LEU A 125 3.21 -5.36 8.96
CA LEU A 125 3.15 -5.74 7.56
C LEU A 125 1.69 -5.99 7.13
N MET A 126 1.22 -5.21 6.15
CA MET A 126 -0.06 -5.39 5.48
C MET A 126 0.17 -6.09 4.14
N ILE A 127 -0.21 -7.38 4.10
CA ILE A 127 0.01 -8.28 2.97
C ILE A 127 -1.29 -9.00 2.60
N LYS A 128 -1.55 -9.16 1.30
CA LYS A 128 -2.65 -9.97 0.79
C LYS A 128 -2.23 -11.44 0.78
N CYS A 129 -3.07 -12.31 1.34
CA CYS A 129 -2.84 -13.76 1.37
C CYS A 129 -3.96 -14.50 0.62
N GLY A 130 -3.63 -15.64 -0.01
CA GLY A 130 -4.55 -16.44 -0.83
C GLY A 130 -4.04 -16.73 -2.25
N SER A 131 -4.88 -17.36 -3.07
CA SER A 131 -4.55 -17.62 -4.48
C SER A 131 -4.36 -16.32 -5.26
N ASN A 132 -3.32 -16.26 -6.10
CA ASN A 132 -2.93 -15.04 -6.84
C ASN A 132 -2.69 -13.82 -5.92
N SER A 133 -2.06 -14.03 -4.77
CA SER A 133 -1.71 -12.97 -3.82
C SER A 133 -0.22 -12.95 -3.51
N ASN A 134 0.19 -12.00 -2.67
CA ASN A 134 1.55 -11.81 -2.22
C ASN A 134 2.08 -13.01 -1.43
N LEU A 135 1.20 -13.79 -0.79
CA LEU A 135 1.55 -15.01 -0.06
C LEU A 135 0.58 -16.14 -0.42
N GLU A 136 1.10 -17.13 -1.16
CA GLU A 136 0.40 -18.38 -1.46
C GLU A 136 0.44 -19.31 -0.22
N ALA A 137 -0.66 -20.02 0.04
CA ALA A 137 -0.86 -20.89 1.21
C ALA A 137 -0.42 -22.34 0.96
#